data_AF-A0A1F6RX56-F1
#
_entry.id   AF-A0A1F6RX56-F1
#
_cell.length_a   1.000
_cell.length_b   1.000
_cell.length_c   1.000
_cell.angle_alpha   90.00
_cell.angle_beta   90.00
_cell.angle_gamma   90.00
#
_symmetry.space_group_name_H-M   'P 1'
#
loop_
_entity.id
_entity.type
_entity.pdbx_description
1 polymer ?
#
loop_
_entity_poly.entity_id
_entity_poly.type
_entity_poly.pdbx_seq_one_letter_code
_entity_poly.pdbx_strand_id
1 'polypeptide(L)'
;MKKNRKKIFLSLVVIAAFIFSWSFALAQYTNQEKIPGAQPTQIFEQYLKDIINFGFATIGILALFMIVIGAYQYLMAAGNIGKVDSARDTIGSALLGLILGLCAWIILYKINPDLVKMNLANISQLSTPSTSTTTTGSKPGPNAGKCVEGTGYCAVENMSCFGDQAKNASVVCNAESGGVVKVGGDKCGGTNVSYGLMQMNTSCHDLGIGCTKAFSCCLGTGGCQNSNCTVISSELADQCKTAMSDPAKNIQAACAEYGRSGWSPWTQAKKCGVI
;
A
#
# COMPACT_ATOMS: atom_id res chain seq x y z
N MET A 1 -27.37 56.03 -19.20
CA MET A 1 -26.94 54.61 -19.21
C MET A 1 -25.51 54.33 -18.66
N LYS A 2 -24.61 55.33 -18.47
CA LYS A 2 -23.23 55.10 -17.98
C LYS A 2 -23.08 54.75 -16.49
N LYS A 3 -23.99 55.19 -15.61
CA LYS A 3 -23.89 54.99 -14.13
C LYS A 3 -24.04 53.52 -13.71
N ASN A 4 -24.85 52.73 -14.42
CA ASN A 4 -25.10 51.33 -14.06
C ASN A 4 -24.02 50.38 -14.61
N ARG A 5 -23.33 50.74 -15.71
CA ARG A 5 -22.21 49.94 -16.26
C ARG A 5 -20.98 49.94 -15.35
N LYS A 6 -20.67 51.06 -14.67
CA LYS A 6 -19.58 51.10 -13.68
C LYS A 6 -19.87 50.26 -12.44
N LYS A 7 -21.13 50.22 -11.98
CA LYS A 7 -21.55 49.38 -10.84
C LYS A 7 -21.50 47.88 -11.17
N ILE A 8 -21.94 47.50 -12.37
CA ILE A 8 -21.86 46.11 -12.85
C ILE A 8 -20.39 45.67 -12.97
N PHE A 9 -19.52 46.54 -13.50
CA PHE A 9 -18.10 46.24 -13.62
C PHE A 9 -17.43 46.12 -12.23
N LEU A 10 -17.77 47.00 -11.29
CA LEU A 10 -17.26 46.92 -9.91
C LEU A 10 -17.72 45.62 -9.21
N SER A 11 -18.98 45.22 -9.38
CA SER A 11 -19.49 43.95 -8.83
C SER A 11 -18.83 42.73 -9.45
N LEU A 12 -18.56 42.73 -10.76
CA LEU A 12 -17.85 41.62 -11.42
C LEU A 12 -16.40 41.49 -10.94
N VAL A 13 -15.71 42.61 -10.70
CA VAL A 13 -14.34 42.60 -10.16
C VAL A 13 -14.31 42.08 -8.71
N VAL A 14 -15.29 42.45 -7.90
CA VAL A 14 -15.41 41.95 -6.52
C VAL A 14 -15.74 40.45 -6.48
N ILE A 15 -16.61 39.97 -7.38
CA ILE A 15 -16.93 38.55 -7.51
C ILE A 15 -15.71 37.76 -8.01
N ALA A 16 -14.99 38.27 -9.01
CA ALA A 16 -13.75 37.64 -9.50
C ALA A 16 -12.65 37.59 -8.42
N ALA A 17 -12.53 38.62 -7.58
CA ALA A 17 -11.60 38.63 -6.44
C ALA A 17 -12.00 37.61 -5.35
N PHE A 18 -13.31 37.40 -5.13
CA PHE A 18 -13.82 36.37 -4.22
C PHE A 18 -13.54 34.95 -4.74
N ILE A 19 -13.66 34.71 -6.06
CA ILE A 19 -13.37 33.40 -6.66
C ILE A 19 -11.86 33.12 -6.69
N PHE A 20 -11.03 34.16 -6.86
CA PHE A 20 -9.56 34.05 -6.84
C PHE A 20 -8.98 33.83 -5.44
N SER A 21 -9.75 34.12 -4.38
CA SER A 21 -9.35 33.90 -2.98
C SER A 21 -9.63 32.48 -2.48
N TRP A 22 -10.29 31.63 -3.28
CA TRP A 22 -10.40 30.20 -2.98
C TRP A 22 -9.10 29.52 -3.38
N SER A 23 -8.11 29.63 -2.50
CA SER A 23 -7.05 28.62 -2.47
C SER A 23 -7.72 27.28 -2.18
N PHE A 24 -7.83 26.42 -3.18
CA PHE A 24 -8.03 25.00 -2.93
C PHE A 24 -6.78 24.51 -2.21
N ALA A 25 -6.80 24.57 -0.88
CA ALA A 25 -5.85 23.86 -0.08
C ALA A 25 -6.05 22.37 -0.40
N LEU A 26 -5.10 21.76 -1.11
CA LEU A 26 -4.99 20.32 -1.12
C LEU A 26 -4.84 19.91 0.35
N ALA A 27 -5.83 19.20 0.89
CA ALA A 27 -5.85 18.79 2.28
C ALA A 27 -4.62 17.91 2.55
N GLN A 28 -3.56 18.51 3.07
CA GLN A 28 -2.49 17.77 3.71
C GLN A 28 -3.04 17.30 5.05
N TYR A 29 -3.50 16.05 5.09
CA TYR A 29 -3.91 15.39 6.33
C TYR A 29 -2.67 15.18 7.20
N THR A 30 -2.40 16.14 8.06
CA THR A 30 -1.52 15.95 9.20
C THR A 30 -2.36 15.58 10.41
N ASN A 31 -1.96 14.55 11.13
CA ASN A 31 -2.59 14.19 12.39
C ASN A 31 -2.66 15.42 13.30
N GLN A 32 -3.87 15.84 13.66
CA GLN A 32 -4.11 17.01 14.52
C GLN A 32 -3.68 16.74 15.97
N GLU A 33 -3.65 15.46 16.37
CA GLU A 33 -3.31 15.04 17.73
C GLU A 33 -2.16 14.04 17.73
N LYS A 34 -1.19 14.29 18.62
CA LYS A 34 -0.01 13.43 18.79
C LYS A 34 -0.32 12.34 19.81
N ILE A 35 -0.21 11.07 19.39
CA ILE A 35 -0.32 9.93 20.31
C ILE A 35 0.92 9.87 21.22
N PRO A 36 0.77 9.80 22.55
CA PRO A 36 1.90 9.66 23.47
C PRO A 36 2.73 8.41 23.18
N GLY A 37 4.04 8.59 22.98
CA GLY A 37 4.97 7.50 22.64
C GLY A 37 5.12 7.19 21.15
N ALA A 38 4.35 7.86 20.28
CA ALA A 38 4.46 7.74 18.82
C ALA A 38 5.02 9.01 18.18
N GLN A 39 5.70 8.83 17.04
CA GLN A 39 6.17 9.96 16.23
C GLN A 39 5.04 10.47 15.33
N PRO A 40 4.98 11.78 15.03
CA PRO A 40 4.02 12.31 14.08
C PRO A 40 4.23 11.63 12.72
N THR A 41 3.22 10.92 12.25
CA THR A 41 3.23 10.27 10.94
C THR A 41 2.13 10.87 10.07
N GLN A 42 2.35 10.93 8.76
CA GLN A 42 1.32 11.28 7.77
C GLN A 42 0.65 10.01 7.22
N ILE A 43 1.18 8.83 7.55
CA ILE A 43 0.79 7.53 7.00
C ILE A 43 -0.31 6.95 7.90
N PHE A 44 -1.50 6.74 7.33
CA PHE A 44 -2.65 6.19 8.05
C PHE A 44 -2.35 4.83 8.69
N GLU A 45 -1.58 3.97 8.00
CA GLU A 45 -1.20 2.65 8.50
C GLU A 45 -0.35 2.73 9.76
N GLN A 46 0.61 3.64 9.78
CA GLN A 46 1.47 3.85 10.94
C GLN A 46 0.68 4.48 12.09
N TYR A 47 -0.23 5.41 11.79
CA TYR A 47 -1.10 6.00 12.80
C TYR A 47 -2.06 4.98 13.43
N LEU A 48 -2.64 4.08 12.63
CA LEU A 48 -3.48 2.99 13.12
C LEU A 48 -2.68 1.99 13.96
N LYS A 49 -1.41 1.75 13.60
CA LYS A 49 -0.51 0.93 14.40
C LYS A 49 -0.26 1.54 15.77
N ASP A 50 0.00 2.83 15.77
CA ASP A 50 0.30 3.57 16.97
C ASP A 50 -0.93 3.66 17.89
N ILE A 51 -2.15 3.79 17.34
CA ILE A 51 -3.38 3.80 18.15
C ILE A 51 -3.71 2.42 18.75
N ILE A 52 -3.52 1.34 17.98
CA ILE A 52 -3.77 -0.02 18.47
C ILE A 52 -2.74 -0.39 19.54
N ASN A 53 -1.46 -0.10 19.31
CA ASN A 53 -0.41 -0.34 20.30
C ASN A 53 -0.63 0.49 21.57
N PHE A 54 -1.04 1.75 21.44
CA PHE A 54 -1.39 2.60 22.58
C PHE A 54 -2.60 2.05 23.35
N GLY A 55 -3.62 1.54 22.65
CA GLY A 55 -4.78 0.89 23.27
C GLY A 55 -4.38 -0.32 24.11
N PHE A 56 -3.54 -1.22 23.58
CA PHE A 56 -3.06 -2.36 24.37
C PHE A 56 -2.15 -1.97 25.53
N ALA A 57 -1.31 -0.95 25.37
CA ALA A 57 -0.49 -0.42 26.45
C ALA A 57 -1.34 0.14 27.60
N THR A 58 -2.38 0.89 27.29
CA THR A 58 -3.29 1.45 28.31
C THR A 58 -4.09 0.37 29.03
N ILE A 59 -4.59 -0.65 28.32
CA ILE A 59 -5.25 -1.82 28.93
C ILE A 59 -4.30 -2.50 29.94
N GLY A 60 -3.04 -2.72 29.57
CA GLY A 60 -2.05 -3.33 30.46
C GLY A 60 -1.78 -2.51 31.72
N ILE A 61 -1.60 -1.19 31.58
CA ILE A 61 -1.33 -0.30 32.72
C ILE A 61 -2.56 -0.20 33.64
N LEU A 62 -3.76 -0.06 33.09
CA LEU A 62 -5.00 0.01 33.89
C LEU A 62 -5.29 -1.31 34.61
N ALA A 63 -5.08 -2.45 33.94
CA ALA A 63 -5.23 -3.75 34.56
C ALA A 63 -4.25 -3.93 35.73
N LEU A 64 -2.98 -3.56 35.53
CA LEU A 64 -1.97 -3.59 36.60
C LEU A 64 -2.40 -2.71 37.78
N PHE A 65 -2.87 -1.48 37.52
CA PHE A 65 -3.29 -0.56 38.55
C PHE A 65 -4.47 -1.09 39.38
N MET A 66 -5.50 -1.65 38.73
CA MET A 66 -6.64 -2.25 39.42
C MET A 66 -6.26 -3.51 40.20
N ILE A 67 -5.33 -4.32 39.70
CA ILE A 67 -4.80 -5.48 40.44
C ILE A 67 -4.07 -5.03 41.71
N VAL A 68 -3.25 -3.97 41.64
CA VAL A 68 -2.55 -3.43 42.83
C VAL A 68 -3.55 -2.91 43.86
N ILE A 69 -4.58 -2.18 43.42
CA ILE A 69 -5.64 -1.69 44.32
C ILE A 69 -6.41 -2.85 44.95
N GLY A 70 -6.81 -3.85 44.17
CA GLY A 70 -7.49 -5.03 44.67
C GLY A 70 -6.63 -5.84 45.64
N ALA A 71 -5.34 -6.00 45.35
CA ALA A 71 -4.39 -6.67 46.23
C ALA A 71 -4.23 -5.92 47.56
N TYR A 72 -4.13 -4.59 47.52
CA TYR A 72 -4.07 -3.76 48.72
C TYR A 72 -5.34 -3.88 49.57
N GLN A 73 -6.52 -3.81 48.95
CA GLN A 73 -7.80 -3.99 49.66
C GLN A 73 -7.91 -5.39 50.29
N TYR A 74 -7.42 -6.41 49.60
CA TYR A 74 -7.40 -7.79 50.12
C TYR A 74 -6.56 -7.90 51.39
N LEU A 75 -5.37 -7.31 51.39
CA LEU A 75 -4.48 -7.31 52.57
C LEU A 75 -5.06 -6.52 53.74
N MET A 76 -5.75 -5.41 53.47
CA MET A 76 -6.37 -4.57 54.50
C MET A 76 -7.73 -5.06 54.99
N ALA A 77 -8.30 -6.11 54.41
CA ALA A 77 -9.61 -6.61 54.79
C ALA A 77 -9.65 -7.20 56.21
N ALA A 78 -8.50 -7.55 56.80
CA ALA A 78 -8.36 -8.00 58.19
C ALA A 78 -9.37 -9.10 58.60
N GLY A 79 -9.71 -10.01 57.68
CA GLY A 79 -10.64 -11.11 57.91
C GLY A 79 -12.14 -10.77 57.73
N ASN A 80 -12.49 -9.54 57.34
CA ASN A 80 -13.87 -9.20 56.97
C ASN A 80 -14.23 -9.82 55.61
N ILE A 81 -15.13 -10.81 55.64
CA ILE A 81 -15.52 -11.61 54.48
C ILE A 81 -16.03 -10.73 53.32
N GLY A 82 -16.84 -9.71 53.59
CA GLY A 82 -17.38 -8.84 52.54
C GLY A 82 -16.32 -7.98 51.85
N LYS A 83 -15.31 -7.51 52.60
CA LYS A 83 -14.18 -6.74 52.04
C LYS A 83 -13.23 -7.63 51.24
N VAL A 84 -13.02 -8.87 51.70
CA VAL A 84 -12.24 -9.89 50.98
C VAL A 84 -12.90 -10.22 49.64
N ASP A 85 -14.22 -10.39 49.62
CA ASP A 85 -14.98 -10.73 48.42
C ASP A 85 -14.93 -9.59 47.38
N SER A 86 -15.19 -8.35 47.82
CA SER A 86 -15.09 -7.17 46.96
C SER A 86 -13.68 -6.95 46.36
N ALA A 87 -12.63 -7.25 47.12
CA ALA A 87 -11.26 -7.20 46.62
C ALA A 87 -11.00 -8.28 45.55
N ARG A 88 -11.55 -9.48 45.72
CA ARG A 88 -11.47 -10.56 44.72
C ARG A 88 -12.23 -10.22 43.45
N ASP A 89 -13.41 -9.60 43.56
CA ASP A 89 -14.17 -9.14 42.40
C ASP A 89 -13.41 -8.06 41.61
N THR A 90 -12.73 -7.16 42.31
CA THR A 90 -11.89 -6.11 41.70
C THR A 90 -10.73 -6.73 40.91
N ILE A 91 -10.03 -7.72 41.49
CA ILE A 91 -8.96 -8.43 40.79
C ILE A 91 -9.51 -9.26 39.63
N GLY A 92 -10.63 -9.96 39.85
CA GLY A 92 -11.28 -10.81 38.85
C GLY A 92 -11.75 -10.02 37.64
N SER A 93 -12.36 -8.86 37.85
CA SER A 93 -12.78 -7.96 36.77
C SER A 93 -11.60 -7.36 36.00
N ALA A 94 -10.50 -7.02 36.68
CA ALA A 94 -9.26 -6.58 36.01
C ALA A 94 -8.64 -7.69 35.13
N LEU A 95 -8.59 -8.93 35.64
CA LEU A 95 -8.10 -10.08 34.88
C LEU A 95 -9.01 -10.42 33.71
N LEU A 96 -10.33 -10.35 33.90
CA LEU A 96 -11.31 -10.59 32.84
C LEU A 96 -11.17 -9.56 31.72
N GLY A 97 -10.93 -8.28 32.04
CA GLY A 97 -10.63 -7.24 31.05
C GLY A 97 -9.36 -7.53 30.25
N LEU A 98 -8.31 -8.02 30.90
CA LEU A 98 -7.06 -8.39 30.25
C LEU A 98 -7.23 -9.61 29.33
N ILE A 99 -7.95 -10.64 29.79
CA ILE A 99 -8.30 -11.82 28.98
C ILE A 99 -9.13 -11.41 27.77
N LEU A 100 -10.11 -10.53 27.95
CA LEU A 100 -10.96 -10.05 26.85
C LEU A 100 -10.13 -9.31 25.80
N GLY A 101 -9.18 -8.45 26.22
CA GLY A 101 -8.24 -7.80 25.31
C GLY A 101 -7.36 -8.80 24.54
N LEU A 102 -6.89 -9.85 25.21
CA LEU A 102 -6.08 -10.90 24.58
C LEU A 102 -6.90 -11.76 23.62
N CYS A 103 -8.14 -12.09 23.97
CA CYS A 103 -9.08 -12.77 23.07
C CYS A 103 -9.40 -11.93 21.84
N ALA A 104 -9.59 -10.61 21.99
CA ALA A 104 -9.79 -9.71 20.86
C ALA A 104 -8.59 -9.72 19.91
N TRP A 105 -7.36 -9.74 20.46
CA TRP A 105 -6.13 -9.88 19.68
C TRP A 105 -6.06 -11.22 18.92
N ILE A 106 -6.38 -12.33 19.58
CA ILE A 106 -6.39 -13.68 18.96
C ILE A 106 -7.42 -13.74 17.82
N ILE A 107 -8.62 -13.20 18.02
CA ILE A 107 -9.67 -13.19 16.99
C ILE A 107 -9.19 -12.39 15.78
N LEU A 108 -8.65 -11.18 15.99
CA LEU A 108 -8.10 -10.36 14.91
C LEU A 108 -6.98 -11.11 14.17
N TYR A 109 -6.08 -11.76 14.91
CA TYR A 109 -4.97 -12.53 14.34
C TYR A 109 -5.44 -13.73 13.51
N LYS A 110 -6.52 -14.40 13.93
CA LYS A 110 -7.09 -15.56 13.24
C LYS A 110 -7.86 -15.19 11.97
N ILE A 111 -8.58 -14.06 11.99
CA ILE A 111 -9.31 -13.58 10.81
C ILE A 111 -8.32 -13.12 9.74
N ASN A 112 -7.38 -12.25 10.12
CA ASN A 112 -6.31 -11.86 9.22
C ASN A 112 -5.09 -11.38 10.04
N PRO A 113 -3.97 -12.11 10.01
CA PRO A 113 -2.78 -11.72 10.75
C PRO A 113 -2.20 -10.38 10.26
N ASP A 114 -2.54 -9.92 9.06
CA ASP A 114 -2.12 -8.64 8.51
C ASP A 114 -2.78 -7.44 9.21
N LEU A 115 -3.94 -7.63 9.85
CA LEU A 115 -4.59 -6.58 10.66
C LEU A 115 -3.84 -6.31 11.97
N VAL A 116 -3.11 -7.31 12.47
CA VAL A 116 -2.34 -7.25 13.72
C VAL A 116 -0.86 -6.96 13.45
N LYS A 117 -0.28 -7.63 12.44
CA LYS A 117 1.10 -7.41 12.02
C LYS A 117 1.25 -6.13 11.20
N MET A 118 0.13 -5.53 10.78
CA MET A 118 0.06 -4.35 9.94
C MET A 118 1.01 -4.42 8.76
N ASN A 119 1.02 -5.58 8.10
CA ASN A 119 1.55 -5.71 6.76
C ASN A 119 0.44 -5.33 5.79
N LEU A 120 0.13 -4.03 5.77
CA LEU A 120 -0.88 -3.45 4.90
C LEU A 120 -0.27 -3.09 3.54
N ALA A 121 0.66 -3.90 3.03
CA ALA A 121 1.26 -3.72 1.70
C ALA A 121 0.21 -3.63 0.56
N ASN A 122 -1.06 -3.96 0.84
CA ASN A 122 -2.20 -3.80 -0.05
C ASN A 122 -3.18 -2.66 0.27
N ILE A 123 -3.03 -1.90 1.37
CA ILE A 123 -3.86 -0.71 1.69
C ILE A 123 -3.05 0.60 1.59
N SER A 124 -1.73 0.52 1.57
CA SER A 124 -0.80 1.65 1.40
C SER A 124 -0.94 2.37 0.04
N GLN A 125 -1.79 1.87 -0.86
CA GLN A 125 -2.03 2.49 -2.17
C GLN A 125 -3.22 3.46 -2.21
N LEU A 126 -4.00 3.62 -1.13
CA LEU A 126 -5.16 4.53 -1.17
C LEU A 126 -4.98 5.84 -0.39
N SER A 127 -3.90 6.04 0.37
CA SER A 127 -3.56 7.39 0.87
C SER A 127 -2.23 7.41 1.62
N THR A 128 -1.14 7.67 0.91
CA THR A 128 -0.19 8.74 1.29
C THR A 128 0.65 9.10 0.07
N PRO A 129 1.05 10.37 -0.11
CA PRO A 129 1.99 10.73 -1.14
C PRO A 129 3.29 10.00 -0.82
N SER A 130 3.83 9.29 -1.81
CA SER A 130 5.27 9.04 -1.87
C SER A 130 6.00 10.30 -1.42
N THR A 131 7.06 10.13 -0.65
CA THR A 131 8.16 11.11 -0.65
C THR A 131 8.59 11.25 -2.10
N SER A 132 7.92 12.19 -2.75
CA SER A 132 8.12 12.60 -4.12
C SER A 132 9.20 13.64 -4.00
N THR A 133 10.45 13.17 -3.98
CA THR A 133 11.45 13.97 -4.66
C THR A 133 11.04 13.92 -6.12
N THR A 134 10.49 15.05 -6.57
CA THR A 134 10.17 15.43 -7.95
C THR A 134 10.52 14.41 -9.03
N THR A 135 9.50 13.80 -9.64
CA THR A 135 9.42 13.79 -11.12
C THR A 135 8.02 13.40 -11.60
N THR A 136 7.40 14.33 -12.32
CA THR A 136 6.38 14.14 -13.35
C THR A 136 6.62 12.85 -14.15
N GLY A 137 5.74 11.86 -14.04
CA GLY A 137 5.97 10.51 -14.60
C GLY A 137 4.88 9.93 -15.50
N SER A 138 3.87 10.70 -15.94
CA SER A 138 2.80 10.17 -16.82
C SER A 138 3.04 10.44 -18.31
N LYS A 139 4.05 11.23 -18.68
CA LYS A 139 4.36 11.52 -20.08
C LYS A 139 5.53 10.67 -20.57
N PRO A 140 5.39 9.97 -21.72
CA PRO A 140 6.52 9.26 -22.32
C PRO A 140 7.68 10.23 -22.54
N GLY A 141 8.87 9.85 -22.10
CA GLY A 141 10.09 10.60 -22.35
C GLY A 141 10.41 10.65 -23.86
N PRO A 142 11.32 11.55 -24.30
CA PRO A 142 11.70 11.69 -25.71
C PRO A 142 12.22 10.40 -26.36
N ASN A 143 12.65 9.42 -25.56
CA ASN A 143 13.15 8.11 -26.00
C ASN A 143 12.29 6.93 -25.53
N ALA A 144 10.98 7.15 -25.33
CA ALA A 144 10.06 6.08 -24.90
C ALA A 144 10.09 4.88 -25.86
N GLY A 145 10.24 3.66 -25.32
CA GLY A 145 10.28 2.43 -26.11
C GLY A 145 11.62 2.16 -26.79
N LYS A 146 12.66 2.94 -26.51
CA LYS A 146 14.02 2.75 -27.03
C LYS A 146 14.91 2.07 -25.98
N CYS A 147 15.97 1.42 -26.45
CA CYS A 147 17.00 0.78 -25.62
C CYS A 147 17.99 1.81 -25.05
N VAL A 148 17.49 2.77 -24.28
CA VAL A 148 18.27 3.76 -23.55
C VAL A 148 17.69 3.91 -22.15
N GLU A 149 18.49 4.42 -21.21
CA GLU A 149 18.04 4.67 -19.84
C GLU A 149 16.73 5.48 -19.82
N GLY A 150 15.78 4.99 -19.05
CA GLY A 150 14.47 5.60 -18.90
C GLY A 150 14.48 6.80 -17.97
N THR A 151 13.41 7.58 -18.02
CA THR A 151 13.16 8.71 -17.11
C THR A 151 11.91 8.45 -16.27
N GLY A 152 11.68 9.27 -15.25
CA GLY A 152 10.51 9.13 -14.37
C GLY A 152 10.54 7.77 -13.66
N TYR A 153 9.47 6.98 -13.78
CA TYR A 153 9.41 5.67 -13.13
C TYR A 153 10.50 4.69 -13.60
N CYS A 154 11.00 4.83 -14.83
CA CYS A 154 12.10 3.99 -15.33
C CYS A 154 13.49 4.59 -15.08
N ALA A 155 13.63 5.66 -14.29
CA ALA A 155 14.93 6.22 -13.93
C ALA A 155 15.76 5.21 -13.12
N VAL A 156 17.10 5.27 -13.26
CA VAL A 156 18.03 4.33 -12.61
C VAL A 156 17.87 4.33 -11.08
N GLU A 157 17.62 5.49 -10.47
CA GLU A 157 17.34 5.61 -9.03
C GLU A 157 16.09 4.82 -8.57
N ASN A 158 15.08 4.70 -9.43
CA ASN A 158 13.86 3.94 -9.16
C ASN A 158 14.03 2.44 -9.43
N MET A 159 15.17 2.02 -9.97
CA MET A 159 15.54 0.62 -10.24
C MET A 159 16.58 0.06 -9.27
N SER A 160 16.79 0.74 -8.14
CA SER A 160 17.81 0.40 -7.15
C SER A 160 17.70 -1.03 -6.59
N CYS A 161 16.50 -1.63 -6.60
CA CYS A 161 16.30 -3.02 -6.18
C CYS A 161 17.06 -4.05 -7.04
N PHE A 162 17.39 -3.72 -8.29
CA PHE A 162 18.21 -4.56 -9.17
C PHE A 162 19.72 -4.49 -8.86
N GLY A 163 20.16 -3.69 -7.89
CA GLY A 163 21.57 -3.56 -7.50
C GLY A 163 22.44 -3.07 -8.67
N ASP A 164 23.53 -3.79 -8.96
CA ASP A 164 24.45 -3.48 -10.06
C ASP A 164 23.77 -3.46 -11.44
N GLN A 165 22.56 -4.02 -11.53
CA GLN A 165 21.77 -4.11 -12.76
C GLN A 165 20.73 -2.99 -12.90
N ALA A 166 20.71 -2.00 -11.99
CA ALA A 166 19.76 -0.89 -12.03
C ALA A 166 19.76 -0.12 -13.37
N LYS A 167 20.93 0.06 -13.99
CA LYS A 167 21.04 0.68 -15.33
C LYS A 167 20.38 -0.18 -16.41
N ASN A 168 20.69 -1.47 -16.42
CA ASN A 168 20.09 -2.41 -17.36
C ASN A 168 18.56 -2.50 -17.15
N ALA A 169 18.09 -2.50 -15.90
CA ALA A 169 16.68 -2.46 -15.57
C ALA A 169 15.99 -1.18 -16.05
N SER A 170 16.65 -0.02 -15.94
CA SER A 170 16.16 1.25 -16.49
C SER A 170 15.99 1.17 -18.02
N VAL A 171 16.96 0.59 -18.73
CA VAL A 171 16.87 0.36 -20.18
C VAL A 171 15.71 -0.58 -20.53
N VAL A 172 15.59 -1.72 -19.85
CA VAL A 172 14.52 -2.69 -20.08
C VAL A 172 13.15 -2.08 -19.80
N CYS A 173 12.99 -1.38 -18.67
CA CYS A 173 11.77 -0.67 -18.31
C CYS A 173 11.33 0.32 -19.40
N ASN A 174 12.27 1.10 -19.92
CA ASN A 174 11.99 2.05 -21.00
C ASN A 174 11.66 1.34 -22.33
N ALA A 175 12.31 0.23 -22.63
CA ALA A 175 12.04 -0.56 -23.84
C ALA A 175 10.70 -1.32 -23.78
N GLU A 176 10.29 -1.80 -22.60
CA GLU A 176 9.02 -2.50 -22.39
C GLU A 176 7.84 -1.53 -22.44
N SER A 177 7.92 -0.45 -21.67
CA SER A 177 6.76 0.42 -21.47
C SER A 177 6.94 1.85 -21.93
N GLY A 178 8.17 2.31 -22.18
CA GLY A 178 8.44 3.71 -22.48
C GLY A 178 8.29 4.64 -21.28
N GLY A 179 8.41 4.10 -20.06
CA GLY A 179 8.29 4.89 -18.83
C GLY A 179 6.86 5.21 -18.41
N VAL A 180 5.86 4.56 -19.02
CA VAL A 180 4.44 4.77 -18.71
C VAL A 180 3.78 3.45 -18.36
N VAL A 181 2.88 3.44 -17.38
CA VAL A 181 2.12 2.24 -17.01
C VAL A 181 1.31 1.77 -18.23
N LYS A 182 1.65 0.60 -18.76
CA LYS A 182 0.98 0.01 -19.93
C LYS A 182 0.29 -1.29 -19.58
N VAL A 183 -0.80 -1.55 -20.30
CA VAL A 183 -1.43 -2.85 -20.39
C VAL A 183 -1.13 -3.37 -21.80
N GLY A 184 -0.54 -4.56 -21.94
CA GLY A 184 -0.09 -5.00 -23.26
C GLY A 184 0.40 -6.44 -23.33
N GLY A 185 1.04 -6.76 -24.46
CA GLY A 185 1.77 -8.01 -24.71
C GLY A 185 0.86 -9.19 -25.04
N ASP A 186 0.58 -10.00 -24.02
CA ASP A 186 0.02 -11.33 -24.21
C ASP A 186 -1.41 -11.42 -23.67
N LYS A 187 -2.21 -12.27 -24.31
CA LYS A 187 -3.61 -12.51 -23.94
C LYS A 187 -3.82 -13.97 -23.56
N CYS A 188 -4.67 -14.17 -22.55
CA CYS A 188 -5.20 -15.46 -22.13
C CYS A 188 -6.73 -15.35 -22.16
N GLY A 189 -7.40 -16.11 -23.01
CA GLY A 189 -8.86 -16.06 -23.15
C GLY A 189 -9.39 -14.66 -23.50
N GLY A 190 -8.61 -13.89 -24.27
CA GLY A 190 -8.93 -12.49 -24.62
C GLY A 190 -8.59 -11.44 -23.56
N THR A 191 -8.19 -11.84 -22.35
CA THR A 191 -7.77 -10.95 -21.27
C THR A 191 -6.26 -10.75 -21.30
N ASN A 192 -5.78 -9.50 -21.18
CA ASN A 192 -4.33 -9.25 -21.13
C ASN A 192 -3.72 -9.90 -19.87
N VAL A 193 -2.47 -10.32 -19.94
CA VAL A 193 -1.75 -10.87 -18.78
C VAL A 193 -0.50 -10.08 -18.43
N SER A 194 -0.02 -9.22 -19.32
CA SER A 194 1.20 -8.43 -19.10
C SER A 194 0.86 -6.97 -18.76
N TYR A 195 1.35 -6.52 -17.60
CA TYR A 195 0.93 -5.25 -16.99
C TYR A 195 2.12 -4.44 -16.45
N GLY A 196 1.92 -3.12 -16.41
CA GLY A 196 2.82 -2.16 -15.79
C GLY A 196 4.07 -1.83 -16.61
N LEU A 197 5.07 -1.29 -15.93
CA LEU A 197 6.30 -0.72 -16.51
C LEU A 197 7.24 -1.77 -17.11
N MET A 198 7.30 -2.92 -16.46
CA MET A 198 8.15 -4.06 -16.82
C MET A 198 7.37 -5.15 -17.55
N GLN A 199 6.12 -4.88 -17.95
CA GLN A 199 5.23 -5.83 -18.63
C GLN A 199 5.18 -7.20 -17.94
N MET A 200 4.97 -7.20 -16.62
CA MET A 200 4.94 -8.41 -15.80
C MET A 200 3.74 -9.29 -16.15
N ASN A 201 4.01 -10.56 -16.48
CA ASN A 201 3.00 -11.55 -16.82
C ASN A 201 2.34 -12.16 -15.56
N THR A 202 1.11 -11.76 -15.26
CA THR A 202 0.38 -12.21 -14.06
C THR A 202 -0.10 -13.66 -14.12
N SER A 203 -0.09 -14.30 -15.30
CA SER A 203 -0.36 -15.74 -15.40
C SER A 203 0.78 -16.62 -14.91
N CYS A 204 1.99 -16.06 -14.84
CA CYS A 204 3.22 -16.76 -14.48
C CYS A 204 3.83 -16.28 -13.16
N HIS A 205 3.58 -15.03 -12.79
CA HIS A 205 4.19 -14.42 -11.61
C HIS A 205 3.13 -14.02 -10.59
N ASP A 206 3.36 -14.42 -9.34
CA ASP A 206 2.50 -14.09 -8.21
C ASP A 206 3.09 -12.94 -7.37
N LEU A 207 2.23 -12.01 -6.97
CA LEU A 207 2.52 -10.90 -6.04
C LEU A 207 2.16 -11.26 -4.58
N GLY A 208 1.93 -12.55 -4.29
CA GLY A 208 1.44 -13.01 -3.00
C GLY A 208 -0.08 -12.87 -2.84
N ILE A 209 -0.80 -12.57 -3.93
CA ILE A 209 -2.27 -12.49 -3.98
C ILE A 209 -2.88 -13.67 -4.76
N GLY A 210 -2.06 -14.56 -5.32
CA GLY A 210 -2.48 -15.74 -6.05
C GLY A 210 -2.71 -15.53 -7.54
N CYS A 211 -2.02 -14.58 -8.19
CA CYS A 211 -2.31 -14.20 -9.58
C CYS A 211 -2.30 -15.34 -10.60
N THR A 212 -1.40 -16.30 -10.40
CA THR A 212 -1.29 -17.49 -11.26
C THR A 212 -2.56 -18.36 -11.22
N LYS A 213 -3.35 -18.28 -10.15
CA LYS A 213 -4.62 -19.02 -10.00
C LYS A 213 -5.78 -18.39 -10.77
N ALA A 214 -5.62 -17.16 -11.26
CA ALA A 214 -6.63 -16.51 -12.09
C ALA A 214 -6.69 -17.11 -13.51
N PHE A 215 -5.68 -17.88 -13.91
CA PHE A 215 -5.52 -18.39 -15.27
C PHE A 215 -5.31 -19.91 -15.28
N SER A 216 -5.75 -20.56 -16.34
CA SER A 216 -5.62 -22.02 -16.53
C SER A 216 -4.18 -22.53 -16.60
N CYS A 217 -3.26 -21.67 -17.01
CA CYS A 217 -1.84 -21.99 -17.13
C CYS A 217 -1.01 -20.71 -17.23
N CYS A 218 0.31 -20.85 -17.01
CA CYS A 218 1.28 -19.78 -17.21
C CYS A 218 1.56 -19.60 -18.71
N LEU A 219 1.09 -18.49 -19.27
CA LEU A 219 1.14 -18.18 -20.68
C LEU A 219 2.58 -18.04 -21.18
N GLY A 220 2.94 -18.81 -22.22
CA GLY A 220 4.30 -18.83 -22.78
C GLY A 220 5.19 -19.96 -22.23
N THR A 221 4.69 -20.81 -21.34
CA THR A 221 5.42 -21.97 -20.79
C THR A 221 4.64 -23.27 -20.97
N GLY A 222 5.34 -24.41 -21.03
CA GLY A 222 4.72 -25.74 -20.95
C GLY A 222 3.63 -26.06 -21.98
N GLY A 223 3.64 -25.41 -23.15
CA GLY A 223 2.60 -25.57 -24.19
C GLY A 223 1.35 -24.69 -23.98
N CYS A 224 1.33 -23.83 -22.97
CA CYS A 224 0.28 -22.84 -22.74
C CYS A 224 0.43 -21.67 -23.72
N GLN A 225 -0.57 -21.48 -24.58
CA GLN A 225 -0.69 -20.43 -25.58
C GLN A 225 -2.04 -19.71 -25.42
N ASN A 226 -2.21 -18.59 -26.11
CA ASN A 226 -3.46 -17.81 -26.04
C ASN A 226 -4.71 -18.65 -26.44
N SER A 227 -4.54 -19.65 -27.31
CA SER A 227 -5.62 -20.52 -27.77
C SER A 227 -6.14 -21.52 -26.72
N ASN A 228 -5.31 -21.95 -25.77
CA ASN A 228 -5.67 -22.93 -24.74
C ASN A 228 -5.64 -22.35 -23.31
N CYS A 229 -5.22 -21.09 -23.16
CA CYS A 229 -5.26 -20.37 -21.90
C CYS A 229 -6.64 -19.73 -21.70
N THR A 230 -7.30 -20.05 -20.59
CA THR A 230 -8.57 -19.46 -20.15
C THR A 230 -8.42 -18.74 -18.80
N VAL A 231 -9.30 -17.77 -18.55
CA VAL A 231 -9.42 -17.08 -17.26
C VAL A 231 -10.31 -17.92 -16.34
N ILE A 232 -9.75 -18.41 -15.24
CA ILE A 232 -10.48 -19.18 -14.20
C ILE A 232 -11.26 -18.22 -13.30
N SER A 233 -10.65 -17.09 -12.95
CA SER A 233 -11.26 -16.09 -12.06
C SER A 233 -11.02 -14.69 -12.60
N SER A 234 -12.08 -14.07 -13.13
CA SER A 234 -12.02 -12.69 -13.63
C SER A 234 -11.77 -11.68 -12.52
N GLU A 235 -12.39 -11.88 -11.35
CA GLU A 235 -12.20 -11.04 -10.17
C GLU A 235 -10.73 -10.99 -9.73
N LEU A 236 -10.09 -12.17 -9.64
CA LEU A 236 -8.68 -12.25 -9.27
C LEU A 236 -7.76 -11.70 -10.38
N ALA A 237 -8.12 -11.89 -11.65
CA ALA A 237 -7.39 -11.31 -12.77
C ALA A 237 -7.42 -9.76 -12.71
N ASP A 238 -8.57 -9.16 -12.36
CA ASP A 238 -8.72 -7.72 -12.21
C ASP A 238 -7.96 -7.17 -10.98
N GLN A 239 -7.96 -7.91 -9.86
CA GLN A 239 -7.13 -7.58 -8.69
C GLN A 239 -5.65 -7.59 -9.05
N CYS A 240 -5.19 -8.60 -9.80
CA CYS A 240 -3.81 -8.71 -10.25
C CYS A 240 -3.40 -7.63 -11.26
N LYS A 241 -4.29 -7.30 -12.18
CA LYS A 241 -4.12 -6.16 -13.08
C LYS A 241 -3.94 -4.87 -12.30
N THR A 242 -4.79 -4.62 -11.31
CA THR A 242 -4.74 -3.40 -10.49
C THR A 242 -3.42 -3.35 -9.71
N ALA A 243 -3.03 -4.46 -9.08
CA ALA A 243 -1.78 -4.55 -8.34
C ALA A 243 -0.54 -4.35 -9.23
N MET A 244 -0.51 -4.94 -10.43
CA MET A 244 0.61 -4.78 -11.38
C MET A 244 0.60 -3.45 -12.13
N SER A 245 -0.50 -2.72 -12.14
CA SER A 245 -0.57 -1.37 -12.75
C SER A 245 0.10 -0.32 -11.85
N ASP A 246 0.38 -0.63 -10.59
CA ASP A 246 1.17 0.23 -9.74
C ASP A 246 2.67 0.18 -10.09
N PRO A 247 3.30 1.33 -10.37
CA PRO A 247 4.72 1.41 -10.70
C PRO A 247 5.65 0.71 -9.70
N ALA A 248 5.46 0.94 -8.40
CA ALA A 248 6.36 0.44 -7.37
C ALA A 248 6.23 -1.08 -7.20
N LYS A 249 4.99 -1.59 -7.13
CA LYS A 249 4.73 -3.03 -7.08
C LYS A 249 5.23 -3.74 -8.33
N ASN A 250 5.06 -3.14 -9.50
CA ASN A 250 5.52 -3.70 -10.76
C ASN A 250 7.05 -3.82 -10.82
N ILE A 251 7.77 -2.75 -10.42
CA ILE A 251 9.23 -2.75 -10.34
C ILE A 251 9.73 -3.77 -9.32
N GLN A 252 9.09 -3.84 -8.15
CA GLN A 252 9.44 -4.81 -7.11
C GLN A 252 9.24 -6.25 -7.59
N ALA A 253 8.14 -6.53 -8.30
CA ALA A 253 7.88 -7.84 -8.88
C ALA A 253 8.91 -8.24 -9.94
N ALA A 254 9.26 -7.28 -10.81
CA ALA A 254 10.29 -7.48 -11.82
C ALA A 254 11.66 -7.76 -11.20
N CYS A 255 12.03 -7.04 -10.14
CA CYS A 255 13.25 -7.30 -9.40
C CYS A 255 13.27 -8.70 -8.78
N ALA A 256 12.16 -9.13 -8.19
CA ALA A 256 12.07 -10.46 -7.59
C ALA A 256 12.19 -11.56 -8.66
N GLU A 257 11.60 -11.35 -9.84
CA GLU A 257 11.71 -12.28 -10.95
C GLU A 257 13.12 -12.30 -11.55
N TYR A 258 13.76 -11.14 -11.69
CA TYR A 258 15.16 -11.04 -12.08
C TYR A 258 16.08 -11.84 -11.15
N GLY A 259 15.85 -11.78 -9.84
CA GLY A 259 16.60 -12.56 -8.85
C GLY A 259 16.45 -14.08 -9.01
N ARG A 260 15.41 -14.57 -9.69
CA ARG A 260 15.14 -16.01 -9.91
C ARG A 260 15.65 -16.48 -11.28
N SER A 261 15.33 -15.74 -12.32
CA SER A 261 15.45 -16.17 -13.72
C SER A 261 16.39 -15.29 -14.55
N GLY A 262 17.02 -14.29 -13.91
CA GLY A 262 17.80 -13.27 -14.60
C GLY A 262 16.94 -12.49 -15.60
N TRP A 263 17.53 -12.09 -16.72
CA TRP A 263 16.86 -11.32 -17.77
C TRP A 263 16.03 -12.18 -18.74
N SER A 264 16.05 -13.52 -18.62
CA SER A 264 15.38 -14.44 -19.55
C SER A 264 13.88 -14.15 -19.80
N PRO A 265 13.10 -13.69 -18.80
CA PRO A 265 11.68 -13.40 -19.02
C PRO A 265 11.41 -12.19 -19.94
N TRP A 266 12.37 -11.26 -20.07
CA TRP A 266 12.19 -10.04 -20.85
C TRP A 266 12.80 -10.16 -22.24
N THR A 267 11.94 -10.30 -23.24
CA THR A 267 12.39 -10.32 -24.65
C THR A 267 13.08 -9.00 -25.04
N GLN A 268 12.69 -7.87 -24.43
CA GLN A 268 13.36 -6.59 -24.67
C GLN A 268 14.78 -6.54 -24.10
N ALA A 269 15.10 -7.30 -23.04
CA ALA A 269 16.47 -7.36 -22.52
C ALA A 269 17.45 -7.88 -23.59
N LYS A 270 17.07 -8.93 -24.31
CA LYS A 270 17.84 -9.46 -25.45
C LYS A 270 17.93 -8.45 -26.60
N LYS A 271 16.82 -7.81 -26.96
CA LYS A 271 16.80 -6.80 -28.04
C LYS A 271 17.63 -5.56 -27.72
N CYS A 272 17.76 -5.22 -26.45
CA CYS A 272 18.57 -4.10 -25.97
C CYS A 272 20.03 -4.48 -25.62
N GLY A 273 20.44 -5.73 -25.88
CA GLY A 273 21.83 -6.17 -25.65
C GLY A 273 22.22 -6.27 -24.18
N VAL A 274 21.24 -6.44 -23.29
CA VAL A 274 21.47 -6.65 -21.85
C VAL A 274 21.91 -8.10 -21.59
N ILE A 275 21.48 -9.04 -22.43
CA ILE A 275 21.87 -10.46 -22.47
C ILE A 275 22.07 -10.96 -23.90
#